data_AF-A0A958FA12-F1
#
_entry.id   AF-A0A958FA12-F1
#
_cell.length_a   1.000
_cell.length_b   1.000
_cell.length_c   1.000
_cell.angle_alpha   90.00
_cell.angle_beta   90.00
_cell.angle_gamma   90.00
#
_symmetry.space_group_name_H-M   'P 1'
#
loop_
_entity.id
_entity.type
_entity.pdbx_description
1 polymer ?
#
loop_
_entity_poly.entity_id
_entity_poly.type
_entity_poly.pdbx_seq_one_letter_code
_entity_poly.pdbx_strand_id
1 'polypeptide(L)'
;LAMMRSLGASRAKLGWHVMLEGLLLSLGGALGGLLLGHLAVEMLGSWLSEARQINLSGTVWLAEEVWLLLLAAGIGIISALLPAIQAYRSDISGILAER
;
A
#
# COMPACT_ATOMS: atom_id res chain seq x y z
N LEU A 1 12.13 -0.31 13.66
CA LEU A 1 13.50 -0.65 13.18
C LEU A 1 14.55 -0.71 14.30
N ALA A 2 14.78 0.36 15.08
CA ALA A 2 15.81 0.39 16.14
C ALA A 2 15.61 -0.70 17.23
N MET A 3 14.39 -0.88 17.75
CA MET A 3 14.10 -1.95 18.73
C MET A 3 14.25 -3.37 18.16
N MET A 4 13.89 -3.60 16.89
CA MET A 4 14.06 -4.92 16.26
C MET A 4 15.54 -5.29 16.12
N ARG A 5 16.41 -4.29 15.90
CA ARG A 5 17.87 -4.53 15.87
C ARG A 5 18.46 -4.76 17.25
N SER A 6 17.98 -4.08 18.30
CA SER A 6 18.40 -4.40 19.67
C SER A 6 17.97 -5.80 20.11
N LEU A 7 16.91 -6.36 19.49
CA LEU A 7 16.45 -7.73 19.67
C LEU A 7 17.16 -8.76 18.76
N GLY A 8 18.20 -8.36 18.01
CA GLY A 8 19.00 -9.27 17.18
C GLY A 8 18.39 -9.63 15.82
N ALA A 9 17.39 -8.88 15.31
CA ALA A 9 16.85 -9.15 13.99
C ALA A 9 17.90 -8.94 12.88
N SER A 10 18.03 -9.93 11.98
CA SER A 10 18.96 -9.85 10.85
C SER A 10 18.60 -8.73 9.88
N ARG A 11 19.62 -8.20 9.18
CA ARG A 11 19.48 -7.15 8.15
C ARG A 11 18.45 -7.52 7.08
N ALA A 12 18.43 -8.80 6.67
CA ALA A 12 17.46 -9.33 5.72
C ALA A 12 16.02 -9.27 6.25
N LYS A 13 15.81 -9.58 7.54
CA LYS A 13 14.49 -9.53 8.16
C LYS A 13 13.92 -8.11 8.20
N LEU A 14 14.76 -7.11 8.46
CA LEU A 14 14.36 -5.70 8.46
C LEU A 14 13.99 -5.22 7.04
N GLY A 15 14.82 -5.54 6.04
CA GLY A 15 14.53 -5.21 4.65
C GLY A 15 13.22 -5.84 4.16
N TRP A 16 13.00 -7.12 4.49
CA TRP A 16 11.75 -7.81 4.17
C TRP A 16 10.53 -7.19 4.87
N HIS A 17 10.67 -6.77 6.13
CA HIS A 17 9.59 -6.11 6.84
C HIS A 17 9.17 -4.80 6.17
N VAL A 18 10.14 -3.98 5.76
CA VAL A 18 9.90 -2.72 5.04
C VAL A 18 9.22 -2.97 3.68
N MET A 19 9.62 -4.03 2.96
CA MET A 19 8.94 -4.45 1.73
C MET A 19 7.47 -4.78 1.95
N LEU A 20 7.19 -5.58 2.99
CA LEU A 20 5.82 -5.98 3.31
C LEU A 20 4.97 -4.78 3.75
N GLU A 21 5.50 -3.89 4.59
CA GLU A 21 4.79 -2.67 5.00
C GLU A 21 4.41 -1.82 3.79
N GLY A 22 5.34 -1.58 2.86
CA GLY A 22 5.07 -0.82 1.64
C GLY A 22 4.03 -1.48 0.74
N LEU A 23 4.11 -2.80 0.57
CA LEU A 23 3.11 -3.55 -0.19
C LEU A 23 1.72 -3.47 0.47
N LEU A 24 1.64 -3.70 1.78
CA LEU A 24 0.39 -3.64 2.54
C LEU A 24 -0.24 -2.23 2.50
N LEU A 25 0.57 -1.18 2.65
CA LEU A 25 0.09 0.20 2.57
C LEU A 25 -0.45 0.53 1.17
N SER A 26 0.27 0.14 0.11
CA SER A 26 -0.18 0.38 -1.27
C SER A 26 -1.47 -0.36 -1.61
N LEU A 27 -1.59 -1.64 -1.22
CA LEU A 27 -2.78 -2.44 -1.45
C LEU A 27 -3.95 -1.96 -0.58
N GLY A 28 -3.70 -1.63 0.69
CA GLY A 28 -4.70 -1.04 1.57
C GLY A 28 -5.23 0.28 1.04
N GLY A 29 -4.34 1.13 0.50
CA GLY A 29 -4.71 2.37 -0.17
C GLY A 29 -5.55 2.14 -1.43
N ALA A 30 -5.19 1.15 -2.26
CA ALA A 30 -5.96 0.80 -3.46
C ALA A 30 -7.34 0.23 -3.14
N LEU A 31 -7.44 -0.68 -2.16
CA LEU A 31 -8.72 -1.22 -1.69
C LEU A 31 -9.60 -0.12 -1.08
N GLY A 32 -9.01 0.76 -0.26
CA GLY A 32 -9.70 1.91 0.29
C GLY A 32 -10.17 2.88 -0.80
N GLY A 33 -9.33 3.13 -1.81
CA GLY A 33 -9.66 3.97 -2.96
C GLY A 33 -10.79 3.40 -3.82
N LEU A 34 -10.78 2.08 -4.08
CA LEU A 34 -11.87 1.39 -4.76
C LEU A 34 -13.17 1.52 -3.98
N LEU A 35 -13.16 1.20 -2.68
CA LEU A 35 -14.32 1.33 -1.81
C LEU A 35 -14.90 2.75 -1.85
N LEU A 36 -14.04 3.77 -1.68
CA LEU A 36 -14.44 5.16 -1.74
C LEU A 36 -14.96 5.57 -3.12
N GLY A 37 -14.36 5.06 -4.20
CA GLY A 37 -14.81 5.28 -5.57
C GLY A 37 -16.21 4.73 -5.81
N HIS A 38 -16.48 3.47 -5.42
CA HIS A 38 -17.80 2.86 -5.52
C HIS A 38 -18.84 3.61 -4.68
N LEU A 39 -18.50 3.99 -3.44
CA LEU A 39 -19.40 4.80 -2.60
C LEU A 39 -19.71 6.15 -3.25
N ALA A 40 -18.71 6.84 -3.80
CA ALA A 40 -18.91 8.12 -4.48
C ALA A 40 -19.80 7.99 -5.72
N VAL A 41 -19.59 6.94 -6.53
CA VAL A 41 -20.41 6.67 -7.72
C VAL A 41 -21.85 6.34 -7.33
N GLU A 42 -22.08 5.56 -6.27
CA GLU A 42 -23.43 5.24 -5.79
C GLU A 42 -24.17 6.48 -5.27
N MET A 43 -23.49 7.33 -4.50
CA MET A 43 -24.04 8.61 -4.04
C MET A 43 -24.37 9.54 -5.22
N LEU A 44 -23.49 9.62 -6.22
CA LEU A 44 -23.75 10.42 -7.42
C LEU A 44 -24.91 9.83 -8.23
N GLY A 45 -24.97 8.51 -8.39
CA GLY A 45 -26.01 7.80 -9.12
C GLY A 45 -27.39 8.06 -8.54
N SER A 46 -27.54 7.93 -7.22
CA SER A 46 -28.80 8.25 -6.52
C SER A 46 -29.24 9.70 -6.77
N TRP A 47 -28.33 10.68 -6.62
CA TRP A 47 -28.64 12.09 -6.84
C TRP A 47 -28.98 12.45 -8.29
N LEU A 48 -28.31 11.82 -9.26
CA LEU A 48 -28.53 12.07 -10.69
C LEU A 48 -29.74 11.34 -11.26
N SER A 49 -30.14 10.21 -10.67
CA SER A 49 -31.29 9.43 -11.12
C SER A 49 -32.58 10.26 -11.10
N GLU A 50 -32.71 11.16 -10.12
CA GLU A 50 -33.83 12.07 -9.97
C GLU A 50 -33.86 13.16 -11.06
N ALA A 51 -32.71 13.50 -11.65
CA ALA A 51 -32.57 14.67 -12.52
C ALA A 51 -32.36 14.35 -14.02
N ARG A 52 -31.77 13.20 -14.38
CA ARG A 52 -31.29 12.96 -15.76
C ARG A 52 -31.51 11.57 -16.36
N GLN A 53 -32.25 10.66 -15.72
CA GLN A 53 -32.42 9.26 -16.19
C GLN A 53 -31.10 8.55 -16.54
N ILE A 54 -29.99 8.92 -15.87
CA ILE A 54 -28.70 8.24 -16.04
C ILE A 54 -28.63 7.13 -15.00
N ASN A 55 -28.59 5.87 -15.45
CA ASN A 55 -28.40 4.71 -14.58
C ASN A 55 -26.91 4.53 -14.26
N LEU A 56 -26.43 5.29 -13.28
CA LEU A 56 -25.12 5.10 -12.67
C LEU A 56 -25.29 4.28 -11.39
N SER A 57 -24.51 3.21 -11.21
CA SER A 57 -24.44 2.50 -9.92
C SER A 57 -22.99 2.18 -9.56
N GLY A 58 -22.66 2.43 -8.30
CA GLY A 58 -21.38 2.08 -7.71
C GLY A 58 -21.31 0.61 -7.32
N THR A 59 -22.37 -0.17 -7.48
CA THR A 59 -22.35 -1.62 -7.17
C THR A 59 -21.75 -2.48 -8.28
N VAL A 60 -21.55 -1.89 -9.47
CA VAL A 60 -20.96 -2.56 -10.62
C VAL A 60 -19.46 -2.69 -10.41
N TRP A 61 -18.98 -3.93 -10.41
CA TRP A 61 -17.56 -4.27 -10.42
C TRP A 61 -17.11 -4.59 -11.84
N LEU A 62 -15.96 -4.06 -12.22
CA LEU A 62 -15.34 -4.21 -13.53
C LEU A 62 -14.11 -5.11 -13.40
N ALA A 63 -13.95 -6.05 -14.33
CA ALA A 63 -12.78 -6.94 -14.31
C ALA A 63 -11.47 -6.16 -14.43
N GLU A 64 -11.52 -4.98 -15.07
CA GLU A 64 -10.43 -4.05 -15.22
C GLU A 64 -9.91 -3.49 -13.88
N GLU A 65 -10.71 -3.51 -12.81
CA GLU A 65 -10.30 -3.03 -11.48
C GLU A 65 -9.18 -3.89 -10.86
N VAL A 66 -9.02 -5.14 -11.32
CA VAL A 66 -7.86 -5.98 -10.96
C VAL A 66 -6.54 -5.32 -11.39
N TRP A 67 -6.52 -4.60 -12.51
CA TRP A 67 -5.32 -3.88 -12.94
C TRP A 67 -4.92 -2.80 -11.95
N LEU A 68 -5.88 -2.17 -11.26
CA LEU A 68 -5.59 -1.16 -10.24
C LEU A 68 -4.84 -1.77 -9.05
N LEU A 69 -5.22 -2.98 -8.63
CA LEU A 69 -4.54 -3.71 -7.55
C LEU A 69 -3.13 -4.15 -7.97
N LEU A 70 -2.96 -4.63 -9.22
CA LEU A 70 -1.65 -5.00 -9.75
C LEU A 70 -0.71 -3.79 -9.86
N LEU A 71 -1.22 -2.66 -10.36
CA LEU A 71 -0.47 -1.40 -10.40
C LEU A 71 -0.09 -0.92 -8.99
N ALA A 72 -1.03 -0.96 -8.05
CA ALA A 72 -0.77 -0.59 -6.67
C ALA A 72 0.32 -1.46 -6.03
N ALA A 73 0.27 -2.78 -6.23
CA ALA A 73 1.32 -3.69 -5.77
C ALA A 73 2.69 -3.34 -6.37
N GLY A 74 2.74 -3.07 -7.68
CA GLY A 74 3.96 -2.62 -8.35
C GLY A 74 4.51 -1.32 -7.78
N ILE A 75 3.66 -0.33 -7.54
CA ILE A 75 4.03 0.95 -6.91
C ILE A 75 4.53 0.73 -5.49
N GLY A 76 3.87 -0.11 -4.70
CA GLY A 76 4.29 -0.45 -3.34
C GLY A 76 5.67 -1.08 -3.30
N ILE A 77 5.95 -2.01 -4.21
CA ILE A 77 7.28 -2.64 -4.34
C ILE A 77 8.33 -1.61 -4.72
N ILE A 78 8.09 -0.80 -5.76
CA ILE A 78 9.04 0.21 -6.24
C ILE A 78 9.31 1.25 -5.15
N SER A 79 8.26 1.76 -4.51
CA SER A 79 8.37 2.77 -3.45
C SER A 79 9.12 2.24 -2.23
N ALA A 80 8.91 0.98 -1.86
CA ALA A 80 9.56 0.40 -0.69
C ALA A 80 10.99 -0.07 -0.97
N LEU A 81 11.39 -0.22 -2.25
CA LEU A 81 12.69 -0.81 -2.63
C LEU A 81 13.86 -0.01 -2.07
N LEU A 82 13.84 1.31 -2.27
CA LEU A 82 14.86 2.22 -1.74
C LEU A 82 14.97 2.17 -0.20
N PRO A 83 13.88 2.33 0.58
CA PRO A 83 13.98 2.25 2.04
C PRO A 83 14.34 0.85 2.55
N ALA A 84 13.94 -0.23 1.88
CA ALA A 84 14.34 -1.58 2.27
C ALA A 84 15.84 -1.82 2.09
N ILE A 85 16.42 -1.33 0.98
CA ILE A 85 17.87 -1.37 0.74
C ILE A 85 18.60 -0.57 1.82
N GLN A 86 18.09 0.61 2.19
CA GLN A 86 18.65 1.41 3.29
C GLN A 86 18.58 0.63 4.62
N ALA A 87 17.44 0.03 4.96
CA ALA A 87 17.27 -0.75 6.18
C ALA A 87 18.20 -1.97 6.26
N TYR A 88 18.43 -2.63 5.12
CA TYR A 88 19.38 -3.74 4.98
C TYR A 88 20.82 -3.26 5.18
N ARG A 89 21.21 -2.16 4.53
CA ARG A 89 22.57 -1.61 4.56
C ARG A 89 22.92 -0.90 5.85
N SER A 90 21.96 -0.40 6.61
CA SER A 90 22.24 0.17 7.93
C SER A 90 23.05 -0.83 8.76
N ASP A 91 24.18 -0.41 9.30
CA ASP A 91 25.04 -1.22 10.16
C ASP A 91 24.93 -0.64 11.57
N ILE A 92 24.13 -1.26 12.44
CA ILE A 92 24.16 -0.90 13.87
C ILE A 92 25.38 -1.57 14.56
N SER A 93 26.03 -2.53 13.90
CA SER A 93 27.20 -3.26 14.42
C SER A 93 28.45 -2.41 14.62
N GLY A 94 28.49 -1.18 14.10
CA GLY A 94 29.58 -0.22 14.35
C GLY A 94 29.39 0.63 15.62
N ILE A 95 28.17 0.73 16.15
CA ILE A 95 27.86 1.66 17.27
C ILE A 95 28.19 1.03 18.64
N LEU A 96 28.34 -0.29 18.72
CA LEU A 96 28.70 -0.98 19.96
C LEU A 96 30.20 -1.23 20.14
N ALA A 97 31.02 -1.03 19.10
CA ALA A 97 32.48 -1.20 19.18
C ALA A 97 33.21 0.10 19.62
N GLU A 98 32.46 1.18 19.85
CA GLU A 98 32.97 2.47 20.34
C GLU A 98 32.69 2.69 21.85
N ARG A 99 32.43 1.63 22.61
CA ARG A 99 32.48 1.65 24.08
C ARG A 99 33.15 0.43 24.66
#